data_AF-A0AAD9IIB6-F1
#
_entry.id   AF-A0AAD9IIB6-F1
#
_cell.length_a   1.000
_cell.length_b   1.000
_cell.length_c   1.000
_cell.angle_alpha   90.00
_cell.angle_beta   90.00
_cell.angle_gamma   90.00
#
_symmetry.space_group_name_H-M   'P 1'
#
loop_
_entity.id
_entity.type
_entity.pdbx_description
1 polymer ?
#
loop_
_entity_poly.entity_id
_entity_poly.type
_entity_poly.pdbx_seq_one_letter_code
_entity_poly.pdbx_strand_id
1 'polypeptide(L)'
;MEWRFQQLWCLKEGRARSDWAFHLHRLPKGHSVGVARAPPSEVVDHNGEFAKTLTQHSYEAAAWQRLLEAPEPPFSVLPVSSLLPPDSLAAYEDAGGDII
;
A
#
# COMPACT_ATOMS: atom_id res chain seq x y z
N MET A 1 -1.31 19.26 14.30
CA MET A 1 -1.76 17.88 14.61
C MET A 1 -0.63 16.97 14.17
N GLU A 2 0.14 16.47 15.13
CA GLU A 2 1.39 15.77 14.90
C GLU A 2 1.10 14.30 14.57
N TRP A 3 1.41 13.87 13.35
CA TRP A 3 1.19 12.51 12.89
C TRP A 3 2.31 11.63 13.44
N ARG A 4 2.02 10.90 14.53
CA ARG A 4 2.97 9.95 15.12
C ARG A 4 2.81 8.61 14.42
N PHE A 5 3.62 8.38 13.40
CA PHE A 5 3.71 7.09 12.71
C PHE A 5 4.26 6.04 13.69
N GLN A 6 3.44 5.07 14.09
CA GLN A 6 3.96 3.90 14.80
C GLN A 6 4.46 2.90 13.76
N GLN A 7 5.78 2.88 13.54
CA GLN A 7 6.42 1.68 13.00
C GLN A 7 6.16 0.55 13.99
N LEU A 8 5.35 -0.41 13.59
CA LEU A 8 5.14 -1.63 14.35
C LEU A 8 6.13 -2.68 13.84
N TRP A 9 6.96 -3.19 14.75
CA TRP A 9 7.79 -4.36 14.48
C TRP A 9 6.87 -5.52 14.06
N CYS A 10 7.09 -6.06 12.86
CA CYS A 10 6.25 -7.14 12.35
C CYS A 10 6.72 -8.48 12.93
N LEU A 11 5.76 -9.29 13.40
CA LEU A 11 6.00 -10.68 13.78
C LEU A 11 5.70 -11.57 12.56
N LYS A 12 6.71 -12.27 12.04
CA LYS A 12 6.50 -13.41 11.13
C LYS A 12 6.70 -14.68 11.95
N GLU A 13 5.69 -15.54 12.01
CA GLU A 13 5.73 -16.80 12.80
C GLU A 13 6.09 -16.58 14.28
N GLY A 14 5.62 -15.47 14.86
CA GLY A 14 5.89 -15.13 16.26
C GLY A 14 7.30 -14.60 16.55
N ARG A 15 8.12 -14.35 15.52
CA ARG A 15 9.47 -13.77 15.67
C ARG A 15 9.50 -12.34 15.16
N ALA A 16 10.13 -11.46 15.94
CA ALA A 16 10.38 -10.09 15.51
C ALA A 16 11.29 -10.07 14.29
N ARG A 17 10.88 -9.34 13.26
CA ARG A 17 11.68 -9.11 12.06
C ARG A 17 12.06 -7.65 11.95
N SER A 18 13.36 -7.39 11.83
CA SER A 18 13.92 -6.05 11.64
C SER A 18 13.92 -5.62 10.18
N ASP A 19 13.70 -6.55 9.25
CA ASP A 19 13.70 -6.31 7.82
C ASP A 19 12.28 -6.18 7.24
N TRP A 20 11.29 -6.00 8.11
CA TRP A 20 9.89 -5.74 7.77
C TRP A 20 9.45 -4.43 8.42
N ALA A 21 8.54 -3.72 7.76
CA ALA A 21 7.85 -2.57 8.34
C ALA A 21 6.35 -2.64 8.02
N PHE A 22 5.53 -2.23 8.98
CA PHE A 22 4.08 -2.10 8.80
C PHE A 22 3.61 -0.71 9.20
N HIS A 23 2.83 -0.09 8.32
CA HIS A 23 2.26 1.25 8.52
C HIS A 23 0.75 1.18 8.39
N LEU A 24 0.02 1.77 9.33
CA LEU A 24 -1.44 1.83 9.29
C LEU A 24 -1.89 3.27 9.10
N HIS A 25 -2.66 3.50 8.04
CA HIS A 25 -3.21 4.80 7.67
C HIS A 25 -4.71 4.80 7.94
N ARG A 26 -5.18 5.80 8.68
CA ARG A 26 -6.60 6.07 8.83
C ARG A 26 -7.07 6.91 7.65
N LEU A 27 -8.17 6.50 7.04
CA LEU A 27 -8.83 7.21 5.96
C LEU A 27 -10.17 7.81 6.45
N PRO A 28 -10.78 8.71 5.67
CA PRO A 28 -12.13 9.19 5.95
C PRO A 28 -13.15 8.05 6.08
N LYS A 29 -14.31 8.36 6.69
CA LYS A 29 -15.44 7.42 6.87
C LYS A 29 -15.08 6.13 7.64
N GLY A 30 -14.01 6.17 8.45
CA GLY A 30 -13.60 5.05 9.30
C GLY A 30 -12.80 3.94 8.59
N HIS A 31 -12.45 4.13 7.31
CA HIS A 31 -11.62 3.17 6.59
C HIS A 31 -10.16 3.19 7.07
N SER A 32 -9.42 2.12 6.81
CA SER A 32 -8.00 2.02 7.14
C SER A 32 -7.24 1.27 6.04
N VAL A 33 -6.01 1.69 5.78
CA VAL A 33 -5.09 1.03 4.84
C VAL A 33 -3.84 0.60 5.58
N GLY A 34 -3.48 -0.67 5.43
CA GLY A 34 -2.22 -1.22 5.91
C GLY A 34 -1.21 -1.30 4.78
N VAL A 35 -0.01 -0.79 5.01
CA VAL A 35 1.13 -0.92 4.10
C VAL A 35 2.17 -1.80 4.76
N ALA A 36 2.51 -2.90 4.09
CA ALA A 36 3.59 -3.79 4.50
C ALA A 36 4.78 -3.62 3.54
N ARG A 37 5.97 -3.43 4.10
CA ARG A 37 7.23 -3.46 3.35
C ARG A 37 8.02 -4.68 3.80
N ALA A 38 8.33 -5.55 2.85
CA ALA A 38 9.05 -6.80 3.07
C ALA A 38 10.07 -7.03 1.94
N PRO A 39 11.15 -7.80 2.17
CA PRO A 39 12.14 -8.07 1.15
C PRO A 39 11.50 -8.73 -0.08
N PRO A 40 11.98 -8.44 -1.32
CA PRO A 40 11.41 -9.04 -2.53
C PRO A 40 11.41 -10.57 -2.54
N SER A 41 12.37 -11.21 -1.84
CA SER A 41 12.45 -12.67 -1.69
C SER A 41 11.28 -13.29 -0.90
N GLU A 42 10.50 -12.47 -0.19
CA GLU A 42 9.33 -12.89 0.60
C GLU A 42 8.03 -12.79 -0.19
N VAL A 43 8.09 -12.34 -1.45
CA VAL A 43 6.91 -12.29 -2.33
C VAL A 43 6.42 -13.72 -2.58
N VAL A 44 5.20 -14.00 -2.12
CA VAL A 44 4.50 -15.25 -2.40
C VAL A 44 3.72 -15.06 -3.69
N ASP A 45 4.21 -15.65 -4.77
CA ASP A 45 3.60 -15.60 -6.09
C ASP A 45 3.41 -17.02 -6.64
N HIS A 46 2.17 -17.49 -6.66
CA HIS A 46 1.84 -18.87 -7.04
C HIS A 46 2.23 -19.20 -8.49
N ASN A 47 2.13 -18.23 -9.39
CA ASN A 47 2.39 -18.43 -10.83
C ASN A 47 3.74 -17.86 -11.26
N GLY A 48 4.44 -17.13 -10.39
CA GLY A 48 5.71 -16.46 -10.71
C GLY A 48 5.57 -15.28 -11.69
N GLU A 49 4.35 -14.89 -12.07
CA GLU A 49 4.12 -13.79 -13.01
C GLU A 49 4.31 -12.42 -12.36
N PHE A 50 3.86 -12.24 -11.12
CA PHE A 50 4.05 -11.01 -10.37
C PHE A 50 5.53 -10.76 -10.05
N ALA A 51 6.27 -11.80 -9.65
CA ALA A 51 7.69 -11.70 -9.35
C ALA A 51 8.53 -11.25 -10.58
N LYS A 52 8.08 -11.58 -11.79
CA LYS A 52 8.70 -11.10 -13.05
C LYS A 52 8.50 -9.60 -13.28
N THR A 53 7.49 -8.99 -12.68
CA THR A 53 7.24 -7.54 -12.80
C THR A 53 8.13 -6.69 -11.89
N LEU A 54 8.80 -7.31 -10.92
CA LEU A 54 9.72 -6.60 -10.04
C LEU A 54 10.93 -6.13 -10.84
N THR A 55 11.19 -4.82 -10.81
CA THR A 55 12.39 -4.24 -11.44
C THR A 55 13.64 -4.41 -10.59
N GLN A 56 13.46 -4.74 -9.31
CA GLN A 56 14.54 -4.93 -8.35
C GLN A 56 14.23 -6.09 -7.40
N HIS A 57 15.08 -7.11 -7.42
CA HIS A 57 14.90 -8.35 -6.65
C HIS A 57 15.75 -8.41 -5.37
N SER A 58 16.71 -7.50 -5.21
CA SER A 58 17.56 -7.45 -4.01
C SER A 58 17.96 -6.01 -3.68
N TYR A 59 18.25 -5.81 -2.39
CA TYR A 59 18.72 -4.55 -1.85
C TYR A 59 19.92 -4.84 -0.94
N GLU A 60 20.92 -3.96 -0.99
CA GLU A 60 21.94 -3.90 0.06
C GLU A 60 21.29 -3.58 1.40
N ALA A 61 21.79 -4.17 2.50
CA ALA A 61 21.16 -4.06 3.81
C ALA A 61 20.90 -2.61 4.25
N ALA A 62 21.87 -1.71 4.02
CA ALA A 62 21.73 -0.29 4.33
C ALA A 62 20.70 0.43 3.44
N ALA A 63 20.55 0.01 2.18
CA ALA A 63 19.52 0.55 1.29
C ALA A 63 18.13 0.07 1.70
N TRP A 64 18.01 -1.21 2.07
CA TRP A 64 16.77 -1.78 2.57
C TRP A 64 16.29 -1.08 3.84
N GLN A 65 17.19 -0.82 4.78
CA GLN A 65 16.85 -0.14 6.02
C GLN A 65 16.28 1.27 5.78
N ARG A 66 16.88 2.02 4.85
CA ARG A 66 16.35 3.34 4.45
C ARG A 66 14.94 3.24 3.85
N LEU A 67 14.67 2.18 3.10
CA LEU A 67 13.34 1.93 2.54
C LEU A 67 12.32 1.55 3.61
N LEU A 68 12.70 0.85 4.67
CA LEU A 68 11.81 0.57 5.80
C LEU A 68 11.49 1.82 6.62
N GLU A 69 12.43 2.77 6.69
CA GLU A 69 12.31 4.01 7.46
C GLU A 69 11.73 5.19 6.65
N ALA A 70 11.68 5.08 5.33
CA ALA A 70 11.17 6.14 4.47
C ALA A 70 9.73 6.51 4.85
N PRO A 71 9.40 7.81 5.01
CA PRO A 71 8.03 8.22 5.31
C PRO A 71 7.08 7.76 4.21
N GLU A 72 5.94 7.18 4.59
CA GLU A 72 4.91 6.78 3.63
C GLU A 72 4.12 8.03 3.18
N PRO A 73 3.99 8.29 1.86
CA PRO A 73 3.13 9.36 1.37
C PRO A 73 1.68 9.18 1.85
N PRO A 74 0.94 10.28 2.06
CA PRO A 74 -0.45 10.20 2.47
C PRO A 74 -1.31 9.61 1.35
N PHE A 75 -2.24 8.72 1.72
CA PHE A 75 -3.25 8.21 0.81
C PHE A 75 -4.30 9.27 0.51
N SER A 76 -4.66 9.38 -0.78
CA SER A 76 -5.81 10.17 -1.22
C SER A 76 -6.94 9.24 -1.64
N VAL A 77 -8.16 9.54 -1.21
CA VAL A 77 -9.35 8.80 -1.63
C VAL A 77 -9.88 9.47 -2.89
N LEU A 78 -9.96 8.71 -3.97
CA LEU A 78 -10.55 9.14 -5.24
C LEU A 78 -11.90 8.45 -5.43
N PRO A 79 -12.97 9.19 -5.80
CA PRO A 79 -14.23 8.56 -6.17
C PRO A 79 -14.06 7.78 -7.48
N VAL A 80 -14.83 6.72 -7.67
CA VAL A 80 -14.77 5.94 -8.92
C VAL A 80 -15.12 6.82 -10.13
N SER A 81 -16.03 7.78 -9.96
CA SER A 81 -16.41 8.75 -11.00
C SER A 81 -15.21 9.53 -11.55
N SER A 82 -14.17 9.81 -10.76
CA SER A 82 -12.99 10.54 -11.25
C SER A 82 -12.09 9.72 -12.18
N LEU A 83 -12.33 8.41 -12.27
CA LEU A 83 -11.61 7.49 -13.16
C LEU A 83 -12.37 7.23 -14.46
N LEU A 84 -13.60 7.76 -14.60
CA LEU A 84 -14.45 7.52 -15.75
C LEU A 84 -14.23 8.60 -16.82
N PRO A 85 -14.26 8.23 -18.12
CA PRO A 85 -14.41 9.20 -19.19
C PRO A 85 -15.69 10.04 -18.99
N PRO A 86 -15.70 11.33 -19.40
CA PRO A 86 -16.86 12.20 -19.22
C PRO A 86 -18.17 11.61 -19.78
N ASP A 87 -18.08 10.97 -20.95
CA ASP A 87 -19.23 10.37 -21.65
C ASP A 87 -19.81 9.15 -20.91
N SER A 88 -19.07 8.56 -19.97
CA SER A 88 -19.50 7.40 -19.18
C SER A 88 -20.15 7.79 -17.85
N LEU A 89 -20.11 9.06 -17.45
CA LEU A 89 -20.60 9.51 -16.14
C LEU A 89 -22.10 9.31 -15.99
N ALA A 90 -22.90 9.68 -17.00
CA ALA A 90 -24.36 9.54 -16.95
C ALA A 90 -24.79 8.08 -16.77
N ALA A 91 -24.18 7.16 -17.52
CA ALA A 91 -24.48 5.73 -17.39
C ALA A 91 -24.05 5.16 -16.02
N TYR A 92 -22.98 5.69 -15.43
CA TYR A 92 -22.54 5.30 -14.09
C TYR A 92 -23.49 5.82 -13.01
N GLU A 93 -23.97 7.05 -13.11
CA GLU A 93 -24.99 7.61 -12.22
C GLU A 93 -26.31 6.84 -12.33
N ASP A 94 -26.77 6.54 -13.55
CA ASP A 94 -27.97 5.74 -13.81
C ASP A 94 -27.89 4.33 -13.21
N ALA A 95 -26.67 3.77 -13.10
CA ALA A 95 -26.39 2.49 -12.45
C ALA A 95 -26.30 2.58 -10.91
N GLY A 96 -26.51 3.77 -10.32
CA GLY A 96 -26.45 4.02 -8.88
C GLY A 96 -25.07 4.41 -8.37
N GLY A 97 -24.16 4.81 -9.26
CA GLY A 97 -22.84 5.32 -8.90
C GLY A 97 -22.88 6.76 -8.38
N ASP A 98 -22.11 7.05 -7.33
CA ASP A 98 -21.98 8.42 -6.80
C ASP A 98 -21.07 9.28 -7.70
N ILE A 99 -21.60 10.40 -8.20
CA ILE A 99 -20.80 11.48 -8.81
C ILE A 99 -20.59 12.56 -7.75
N ILE A 100 -19.33 12.73 -7.31
CA ILE A 100 -18.90 13.68 -6.28
C ILE A 100 -17.98 14.73 -6.91
#